data_AF-A0A8B8IKS7-F1
#
_entry.id   AF-A0A8B8IKS7-F1
#
_cell.length_a   1.000
_cell.length_b   1.000
_cell.length_c   1.000
_cell.angle_alpha   90.00
_cell.angle_beta   90.00
_cell.angle_gamma   90.00
#
_symmetry.space_group_name_H-M   'P 1'
#
loop_
_entity.id
_entity.type
_entity.pdbx_description
1 polymer ?
#
loop_
_entity_poly.entity_id
_entity_poly.type
_entity_poly.pdbx_seq_one_letter_code
_entity_poly.pdbx_strand_id
1 'polypeptide(L)'
;MENKRDSFFLKNKKQKPNKAQEKKEFKSKNERQKKFDDNRNGLDETKKETEKKPFDKKAYRLKKYSKKYKLEKWEEQRKKKMLHEYQKSVKDEPMIGSYKTKPFDEDTTDAKSTVGRFVMHPDLLEKELTVTRKDKDPYTKAKEQFNKIKQEKIEKQQAKEKANQERFQKLQEYKKKKNERFKKLSKKTRKGQPVMTGRLELLLEKIQSSK
;
A
#
# COMPACT_ATOMS: atom_id res chain seq x y z
N MET A 1 -57.12 9.24 -14.19
CA MET A 1 -56.36 8.86 -15.40
C MET A 1 -55.76 10.13 -15.98
N GLU A 2 -54.55 10.48 -15.56
CA GLU A 2 -53.72 11.50 -16.23
C GLU A 2 -52.25 11.07 -16.09
N ASN A 3 -51.62 10.72 -17.21
CA ASN A 3 -50.22 10.30 -17.26
C ASN A 3 -49.31 11.53 -17.45
N LYS A 4 -48.59 11.94 -16.41
CA LYS A 4 -47.47 12.89 -16.54
C LYS A 4 -46.27 12.12 -17.09
N ARG A 5 -45.90 12.41 -18.35
CA ARG A 5 -44.69 11.91 -18.99
C ARG A 5 -43.48 12.67 -18.47
N ASP A 6 -42.51 11.93 -17.94
CA ASP A 6 -41.28 12.42 -17.35
C ASP A 6 -40.29 12.86 -18.45
N SER A 7 -39.92 14.14 -18.45
CA SER A 7 -39.11 14.82 -19.49
C SER A 7 -37.59 14.65 -19.27
N PHE A 8 -37.17 13.61 -18.55
CA PHE A 8 -35.78 13.45 -18.12
C PHE A 8 -34.85 12.75 -19.15
N PHE A 9 -35.38 12.27 -20.28
CA PHE A 9 -34.60 11.57 -21.31
C PHE A 9 -34.71 12.19 -22.72
N LEU A 10 -34.65 13.52 -22.82
CA LEU A 10 -34.36 14.14 -24.12
C LEU A 10 -32.87 13.99 -24.44
N LYS A 11 -32.55 12.99 -25.27
CA LYS A 11 -31.21 12.81 -25.88
C LYS A 11 -30.85 14.05 -26.70
N ASN A 12 -29.87 14.82 -26.23
CA ASN A 12 -29.21 15.84 -27.04
C ASN A 12 -28.56 15.18 -28.27
N LYS A 13 -29.10 15.49 -29.45
CA LYS A 13 -28.63 15.04 -30.75
C LYS A 13 -27.30 15.76 -31.06
N LYS A 14 -26.17 15.17 -30.64
CA LYS A 14 -24.82 15.68 -31.00
C LYS A 14 -24.70 15.74 -32.52
N GLN A 15 -24.51 16.93 -33.07
CA GLN A 15 -24.15 17.14 -34.46
C GLN A 15 -22.80 16.45 -34.72
N LYS A 16 -22.71 15.64 -35.78
CA LYS A 16 -21.47 14.96 -36.18
C LYS A 16 -20.46 16.01 -36.68
N PRO A 17 -19.21 16.03 -36.18
CA PRO A 17 -18.19 16.93 -36.73
C PRO A 17 -17.83 16.51 -38.16
N ASN A 18 -17.49 17.49 -38.99
CA ASN A 18 -17.12 17.29 -40.39
C ASN A 18 -15.83 16.44 -40.50
N LYS A 19 -15.88 15.33 -41.28
CA LYS A 19 -14.76 14.39 -41.52
C LYS A 19 -13.44 15.05 -41.97
N ALA A 20 -13.49 16.26 -42.54
CA ALA A 20 -12.32 17.01 -42.96
C ALA A 20 -11.53 17.62 -41.78
N GLN A 21 -12.20 17.98 -40.68
CA GLN A 21 -11.57 18.54 -39.48
C GLN A 21 -10.90 17.43 -38.65
N GLU A 22 -11.52 16.25 -38.53
CA GLU A 22 -10.90 15.09 -37.86
C GLU A 22 -9.59 14.67 -38.53
N LYS A 23 -9.54 14.63 -39.88
CA LYS A 23 -8.30 14.27 -40.59
C LYS A 23 -7.17 15.28 -40.39
N LYS A 24 -7.48 16.57 -40.25
CA LYS A 24 -6.48 17.61 -39.96
C LYS A 24 -5.98 17.52 -38.52
N GLU A 25 -6.86 17.26 -37.55
CA GLU A 25 -6.45 17.01 -36.16
C GLU A 25 -5.62 15.74 -36.00
N PHE A 26 -5.95 14.66 -36.71
CA PHE A 26 -5.16 13.43 -36.69
C PHE A 26 -3.76 13.62 -37.28
N LYS A 27 -3.63 14.40 -38.36
CA LYS A 27 -2.33 14.75 -38.93
C LYS A 27 -1.50 15.61 -37.98
N SER A 28 -2.09 16.64 -37.35
CA SER A 28 -1.34 17.50 -36.42
C SER A 28 -0.97 16.78 -35.11
N LYS A 29 -1.80 15.84 -34.64
CA LYS A 29 -1.46 14.94 -33.52
C LYS A 29 -0.29 14.05 -33.87
N ASN A 30 -0.27 13.44 -35.06
CA ASN A 30 0.85 12.60 -35.50
C ASN A 30 2.16 13.39 -35.68
N GLU A 31 2.09 14.64 -36.17
CA GLU A 31 3.27 15.51 -36.27
C GLU A 31 3.79 15.95 -34.89
N ARG A 32 2.89 16.24 -33.94
CA ARG A 32 3.28 16.51 -32.54
C ARG A 32 3.89 15.27 -31.88
N GLN A 33 3.36 14.08 -32.15
CA GLN A 33 3.89 12.82 -31.64
C GLN A 33 5.30 12.57 -32.20
N LYS A 34 5.50 12.74 -33.52
CA LYS A 34 6.82 12.63 -34.16
C LYS A 34 7.83 13.62 -33.59
N LYS A 35 7.46 14.89 -33.44
CA LYS A 35 8.33 15.90 -32.80
C LYS A 35 8.63 15.59 -31.34
N PHE A 36 7.73 14.92 -30.63
CA PHE A 36 7.97 14.47 -29.25
C PHE A 36 8.94 13.27 -29.21
N ASP A 37 8.80 12.34 -30.15
CA ASP A 37 9.66 11.16 -30.26
C ASP A 37 11.08 11.52 -30.72
N ASP A 38 11.23 12.47 -31.66
CA ASP A 38 12.54 12.93 -32.17
C ASP A 38 13.33 13.73 -31.10
N ASN A 39 12.65 14.43 -30.19
CA ASN A 39 13.30 15.17 -29.10
C ASN A 39 13.65 14.29 -27.89
N ARG A 40 13.40 12.98 -27.96
CA ARG A 40 13.77 12.02 -26.92
C ARG A 40 15.19 11.50 -27.19
N ASN A 41 16.18 12.37 -27.00
CA ASN A 41 17.61 12.00 -27.02
C ASN A 41 17.83 10.81 -26.06
N GLY A 42 18.05 9.63 -26.63
CA GLY A 42 18.24 8.37 -25.88
C GLY A 42 17.61 7.12 -26.51
N LEU A 43 16.86 7.24 -27.62
CA LEU A 43 16.25 6.07 -28.28
C LEU A 43 17.10 5.43 -29.39
N ASP A 44 18.22 6.04 -29.82
CA ASP A 44 19.04 5.48 -30.90
C ASP A 44 19.96 4.33 -30.47
N GLU A 45 20.21 4.14 -29.16
CA GLU A 45 20.94 2.95 -28.68
C GLU A 45 20.09 1.66 -28.77
N THR A 46 18.75 1.79 -28.79
CA THR A 46 17.83 0.64 -28.76
C THR A 46 17.64 -0.05 -30.12
N LYS A 47 17.97 0.61 -31.24
CA LYS A 47 17.84 0.00 -32.57
C LYS A 47 18.96 -1.02 -32.88
N LYS A 48 20.11 -0.96 -32.20
CA LYS A 48 21.11 -2.04 -32.27
C LYS A 48 20.72 -3.28 -31.43
N GLU A 49 19.69 -3.19 -30.60
CA GLU A 49 19.18 -4.31 -29.79
C GLU A 49 17.92 -4.98 -30.37
N THR A 50 17.42 -4.55 -31.53
CA THR A 50 16.21 -5.14 -32.14
C THR A 50 16.46 -6.51 -32.78
N GLU A 51 17.72 -6.95 -32.89
CA GLU A 51 18.01 -8.39 -32.91
C GLU A 51 17.84 -8.91 -31.48
N LYS A 52 16.71 -9.54 -31.21
CA LYS A 52 16.41 -10.15 -29.91
C LYS A 52 17.58 -11.06 -29.53
N LYS A 53 18.44 -10.59 -28.62
CA LYS A 53 19.51 -11.40 -28.02
C LYS A 53 18.87 -12.73 -27.59
N PRO A 54 19.42 -13.88 -28.00
CA PRO A 54 18.81 -15.16 -27.70
C PRO A 54 18.60 -15.28 -26.19
N PHE A 55 17.39 -15.65 -25.78
CA PHE A 55 17.00 -15.68 -24.37
C PHE A 55 17.87 -16.68 -23.60
N ASP A 56 18.71 -16.17 -22.72
CA ASP A 56 19.51 -17.01 -21.84
C ASP A 56 18.63 -17.65 -20.75
N LYS A 57 18.17 -18.87 -21.04
CA LYS A 57 17.39 -19.71 -20.13
C LYS A 57 18.15 -20.02 -18.83
N LYS A 58 19.48 -20.03 -18.84
CA LYS A 58 20.31 -20.32 -17.65
C LYS A 58 20.34 -19.12 -16.72
N ALA A 59 20.61 -17.92 -17.26
CA ALA A 59 20.50 -16.68 -16.50
C ALA A 59 19.08 -16.46 -15.95
N TYR A 60 18.04 -16.75 -16.74
CA TYR A 60 16.66 -16.68 -16.25
C TYR A 60 16.39 -17.64 -15.10
N ARG A 61 16.82 -18.90 -15.19
CA ARG A 61 16.63 -19.88 -14.10
C ARG A 61 17.36 -19.47 -12.83
N LEU A 62 18.59 -18.95 -12.95
CA LEU A 62 19.32 -18.38 -11.82
C LEU A 62 18.56 -17.20 -11.22
N LYS A 63 18.09 -16.27 -12.05
CA LYS A 63 17.30 -15.11 -11.63
C LYS A 63 15.98 -15.50 -10.93
N LYS A 64 15.33 -16.56 -11.40
CA LYS A 64 13.99 -16.98 -10.93
C LYS A 64 14.04 -17.87 -9.70
N TYR A 65 15.03 -18.77 -9.61
CA TYR A 65 15.07 -19.81 -8.57
C TYR A 65 16.22 -19.65 -7.57
N SER A 66 17.28 -18.90 -7.89
CA SER A 66 18.35 -18.65 -6.93
C SER A 66 17.83 -17.84 -5.75
N LYS A 67 17.96 -18.41 -4.55
CA LYS A 67 17.64 -17.72 -3.30
C LYS A 67 18.52 -16.49 -3.11
N LYS A 68 19.80 -16.58 -3.48
CA LYS A 68 20.76 -15.46 -3.40
C LYS A 68 20.27 -14.27 -4.24
N TYR A 69 19.87 -14.52 -5.48
CA TYR A 69 19.37 -13.47 -6.37
C TYR A 69 18.09 -12.81 -5.83
N LYS A 70 17.17 -13.59 -5.23
CA LYS A 70 15.96 -13.04 -4.62
C LYS A 70 16.27 -12.16 -3.40
N LEU A 71 17.22 -12.56 -2.57
CA LEU A 71 17.65 -11.78 -1.41
C LEU A 71 18.32 -10.49 -1.85
N GLU A 72 19.23 -10.57 -2.82
CA GLU A 72 19.92 -9.41 -3.40
C GLU A 72 18.94 -8.41 -4.01
N LYS A 73 17.99 -8.88 -4.83
CA LYS A 73 16.92 -8.03 -5.38
C LYS A 73 16.08 -7.36 -4.28
N TRP A 74 15.80 -8.07 -3.19
CA TRP A 74 15.06 -7.51 -2.06
C TRP A 74 15.86 -6.44 -1.31
N GLU A 75 17.15 -6.68 -1.10
CA GLU A 75 18.06 -5.71 -0.50
C GLU A 75 18.22 -4.46 -1.36
N GLU A 76 18.34 -4.60 -2.68
CA GLU A 76 18.38 -3.49 -3.63
C GLU A 76 17.10 -2.65 -3.58
N GLN A 77 15.92 -3.30 -3.58
CA GLN A 77 14.64 -2.61 -3.45
C GLN A 77 14.53 -1.86 -2.12
N ARG A 78 15.01 -2.48 -1.02
CA ARG A 78 15.05 -1.84 0.29
C ARG A 78 15.99 -0.63 0.29
N LYS A 79 17.20 -0.75 -0.24
CA LYS A 79 18.17 0.36 -0.36
C LYS A 79 17.59 1.51 -1.17
N LYS A 80 16.95 1.21 -2.32
CA LYS A 80 16.28 2.22 -3.15
C LYS A 80 15.15 2.93 -2.40
N LYS A 81 14.38 2.19 -1.60
CA LYS A 81 13.34 2.76 -0.74
C LYS A 81 13.92 3.67 0.34
N MET A 82 14.98 3.24 1.03
CA MET A 82 15.68 4.06 2.02
C MET A 82 16.21 5.37 1.42
N LEU A 83 16.81 5.28 0.22
CA LEU A 83 17.29 6.46 -0.51
C LEU A 83 16.13 7.42 -0.85
N HIS A 84 15.00 6.87 -1.29
CA HIS A 84 13.82 7.68 -1.61
C HIS A 84 13.22 8.33 -0.36
N GLU A 85 13.13 7.61 0.76
CA GLU A 85 12.69 8.15 2.05
C GLU A 85 13.64 9.26 2.52
N TYR A 86 14.95 9.09 2.40
CA TYR A 86 15.94 10.13 2.70
C TYR A 86 15.79 11.36 1.81
N GLN A 87 15.69 11.18 0.49
CA GLN A 87 15.48 12.30 -0.44
C GLN A 87 14.15 13.01 -0.18
N LYS A 88 13.13 12.26 0.24
CA LYS A 88 11.83 12.83 0.61
C LYS A 88 11.95 13.65 1.91
N SER A 89 12.62 13.14 2.95
CA SER A 89 12.84 13.91 4.18
C SER A 89 13.67 15.17 3.95
N VAL A 90 14.67 15.12 3.04
CA VAL A 90 15.45 16.31 2.66
C VAL A 90 14.61 17.35 1.92
N LYS A 91 13.61 16.92 1.14
CA LYS A 91 12.67 17.84 0.46
C LYS A 91 11.58 18.38 1.38
N ASP A 92 11.18 17.59 2.37
CA ASP A 92 10.11 17.91 3.33
C ASP A 92 10.64 18.77 4.50
N GLU A 93 11.92 18.68 4.84
CA GLU A 93 12.61 19.70 5.65
C GLU A 93 12.49 21.03 4.91
N PRO A 94 11.73 22.02 5.43
CA PRO A 94 11.86 23.36 4.91
C PRO A 94 13.29 23.76 5.25
N MET A 95 14.17 23.79 4.25
CA MET A 95 15.48 24.40 4.38
C MET A 95 15.28 25.71 5.13
N ILE A 96 15.72 25.73 6.39
CA ILE A 96 15.54 26.84 7.34
C ILE A 96 16.20 28.05 6.67
N GLY A 97 15.40 28.86 5.95
CA GLY A 97 15.88 30.02 5.19
C GLY A 97 15.61 30.06 3.69
N SER A 98 15.09 29.02 3.02
CA SER A 98 14.73 29.16 1.58
C SER A 98 13.29 29.63 1.40
N TYR A 99 13.12 30.87 0.95
CA TYR A 99 11.83 31.49 0.62
C TYR A 99 11.09 30.67 -0.46
N LYS A 100 9.94 30.09 -0.11
CA LYS A 100 9.01 29.55 -1.11
C LYS A 100 8.25 30.74 -1.71
N THR A 101 8.39 30.96 -3.02
CA THR A 101 7.65 32.00 -3.74
C THR A 101 6.16 31.71 -3.64
N LYS A 102 5.41 32.52 -2.90
CA LYS A 102 3.95 32.47 -2.92
C LYS A 102 3.49 32.95 -4.31
N PRO A 103 2.56 32.25 -4.98
CA PRO A 103 1.91 32.81 -6.17
C PRO A 103 1.14 34.06 -5.75
N PHE A 104 1.23 35.09 -6.58
CA PHE A 104 0.76 36.45 -6.35
C PHE A 104 -0.76 36.59 -6.08
N ASP A 105 -1.55 35.53 -6.30
CA ASP A 105 -3.03 35.57 -6.28
C ASP A 105 -3.68 35.15 -4.96
N GLU A 106 -2.92 34.86 -3.89
CA GLU A 106 -3.51 34.61 -2.57
C GLU A 106 -3.59 35.89 -1.73
N ASP A 107 -4.26 36.92 -2.27
CA ASP A 107 -4.81 37.99 -1.45
C ASP A 107 -6.06 37.43 -0.75
N THR A 108 -5.85 36.95 0.47
CA THR A 108 -6.91 36.73 1.46
C THR A 108 -7.62 38.04 1.74
N THR A 109 -8.73 38.30 1.04
CA THR A 109 -9.67 39.37 1.43
C THR A 109 -10.20 39.09 2.83
N ASP A 110 -10.02 40.04 3.72
CA ASP A 110 -10.47 40.06 5.11
C ASP A 110 -12.02 40.00 5.19
N ALA A 111 -12.59 38.79 5.08
CA ALA A 111 -14.02 38.52 5.25
C ALA A 111 -14.46 38.55 6.74
N LYS A 112 -13.88 39.46 7.54
CA LYS A 112 -14.19 39.70 8.95
C LYS A 112 -14.76 41.11 9.21
N SER A 113 -15.31 41.75 8.18
CA SER A 113 -16.14 42.95 8.35
C SER A 113 -17.49 42.55 8.98
N THR A 114 -17.62 42.81 10.28
CA THR A 114 -18.82 42.67 11.10
C THR A 114 -19.83 43.80 10.86
N VAL A 115 -20.20 44.07 9.60
CA VAL A 115 -21.21 45.08 9.26
C VAL A 115 -22.34 44.39 8.53
N GLY A 116 -23.44 44.09 9.24
CA GLY A 116 -24.64 43.45 8.65
C GLY A 116 -25.48 42.57 9.58
N ARG A 117 -25.15 42.42 10.87
CA ARG A 117 -25.83 41.47 11.77
C ARG A 117 -27.25 41.87 12.25
N PHE A 118 -27.75 43.06 11.95
CA PHE A 118 -28.98 43.57 12.58
C PHE A 118 -30.25 43.51 11.71
N VAL A 119 -30.21 42.84 10.56
CA VAL A 119 -31.41 42.61 9.73
C VAL A 119 -31.53 41.12 9.43
N MET A 120 -31.78 40.30 10.44
CA MET A 120 -32.09 38.86 10.25
C MET A 120 -33.43 38.54 10.94
N HIS A 121 -34.28 37.76 10.26
CA HIS A 121 -35.59 37.34 10.76
C HIS A 121 -35.49 36.53 12.08
N PRO A 122 -36.45 36.65 13.01
CA PRO A 122 -36.41 35.98 14.31
C PRO A 122 -36.34 34.44 14.22
N ASP A 123 -36.88 33.83 13.16
CA ASP A 123 -36.82 32.37 12.92
C ASP A 123 -35.39 31.85 12.66
N LEU A 124 -34.45 32.70 12.23
CA LEU A 124 -33.03 32.34 12.09
C LEU A 124 -32.31 32.30 13.44
N LEU A 125 -32.78 33.07 14.44
CA LEU A 125 -32.17 33.16 15.77
C LEU A 125 -32.34 31.85 16.57
N GLU A 126 -33.52 31.24 16.49
CA GLU A 126 -33.79 29.94 17.15
C GLU A 126 -33.01 28.79 16.50
N LYS A 127 -32.75 28.89 15.19
CA LYS A 127 -31.92 27.93 14.46
C LYS A 127 -30.45 28.02 14.86
N GLU A 128 -29.92 29.20 15.19
CA GLU A 128 -28.56 29.32 15.72
C GLU A 128 -28.43 28.81 17.17
N LEU A 129 -29.47 28.93 18.00
CA LEU A 129 -29.48 28.41 19.38
C LEU A 129 -29.51 26.87 19.42
N THR A 130 -30.14 26.22 18.44
CA THR A 130 -30.17 24.75 18.29
C THR A 130 -28.92 24.16 17.62
N VAL A 131 -28.08 24.99 16.99
CA VAL A 131 -26.78 24.63 16.38
C VAL A 131 -25.62 24.64 17.41
N THR A 132 -25.90 24.89 18.69
CA THR A 132 -24.91 24.80 19.79
C THR A 132 -24.41 23.38 20.10
N ARG A 133 -24.64 22.39 19.22
CA ARG A 133 -23.77 21.22 19.13
C ARG A 133 -22.45 21.70 18.56
N LYS A 134 -21.54 22.14 19.44
CA LYS A 134 -20.19 22.61 19.11
C LYS A 134 -19.53 21.59 18.18
N ASP A 135 -19.60 21.84 16.88
CA ASP A 135 -18.90 21.06 15.89
C ASP A 135 -17.42 21.21 16.24
N LYS A 136 -16.82 20.13 16.74
CA LYS A 136 -15.40 20.11 17.08
C LYS A 136 -14.63 20.62 15.87
N ASP A 137 -13.71 21.56 16.10
CA ASP A 137 -12.83 22.11 15.08
C ASP A 137 -12.29 20.96 14.21
N PRO A 138 -12.45 21.02 12.86
CA PRO A 138 -11.96 19.99 11.95
C PRO A 138 -10.54 19.52 12.25
N TYR A 139 -9.67 20.43 12.72
CA TYR A 139 -8.31 20.10 13.15
C TYR A 139 -8.27 19.15 14.35
N THR A 140 -9.07 19.42 15.38
CA THR A 140 -9.16 18.56 16.58
C THR A 140 -9.69 17.17 16.22
N LYS A 141 -10.70 17.08 15.34
CA LYS A 141 -11.23 15.82 14.82
C LYS A 141 -10.17 15.03 14.05
N ALA A 142 -9.38 15.70 13.20
CA ALA A 142 -8.29 15.08 12.45
C ALA A 142 -7.19 14.54 13.38
N LYS A 143 -6.84 15.30 14.43
CA LYS A 143 -5.84 14.90 15.43
C LYS A 143 -6.28 13.67 16.23
N GLU A 144 -7.56 13.61 16.65
CA GLU A 144 -8.13 12.43 17.31
C GLU A 144 -8.05 11.19 16.41
N GLN A 145 -8.42 11.31 15.13
CA GLN A 145 -8.36 10.21 14.15
C GLN A 145 -6.93 9.72 13.92
N PHE A 146 -5.97 10.64 13.81
CA PHE A 146 -4.56 10.29 13.67
C PHE A 146 -4.04 9.47 14.86
N ASN A 147 -4.39 9.90 16.08
CA ASN A 147 -4.00 9.18 17.29
C ASN A 147 -4.62 7.78 17.36
N LYS A 148 -5.90 7.63 16.98
CA LYS A 148 -6.56 6.32 16.88
C LYS A 148 -5.85 5.38 15.90
N ILE A 149 -5.57 5.86 14.69
CA ILE A 149 -4.84 5.08 13.67
C ILE A 149 -3.45 4.69 14.17
N LYS A 150 -2.78 5.57 14.91
CA LYS A 150 -1.46 5.28 15.49
C LYS A 150 -1.55 4.17 16.55
N GLN A 151 -2.55 4.21 17.43
CA GLN A 151 -2.78 3.19 18.45
C GLN A 151 -3.14 1.84 17.81
N GLU A 152 -4.07 1.80 16.86
CA GLU A 152 -4.45 0.57 16.14
C GLU A 152 -3.25 -0.08 15.44
N LYS A 153 -2.35 0.72 14.87
CA LYS A 153 -1.11 0.20 14.26
C LYS A 153 -0.21 -0.46 15.28
N ILE A 154 -0.04 0.15 16.46
CA ILE A 154 0.78 -0.40 17.55
C ILE A 154 0.16 -1.71 18.05
N GLU A 155 -1.15 -1.72 18.32
CA GLU A 155 -1.88 -2.92 18.77
C GLU A 155 -1.79 -4.05 17.75
N LYS A 156 -1.96 -3.74 16.46
CA LYS A 156 -1.83 -4.72 15.38
C LYS A 156 -0.41 -5.29 15.28
N GLN A 157 0.62 -4.50 15.54
CA GLN A 157 2.01 -4.99 15.58
C GLN A 157 2.23 -5.90 16.79
N GLN A 158 1.78 -5.49 17.98
CA GLN A 158 1.89 -6.29 19.20
C GLN A 158 1.13 -7.63 19.08
N ALA A 159 -0.08 -7.61 18.52
CA ALA A 159 -0.86 -8.83 18.29
C ALA A 159 -0.15 -9.81 17.33
N LYS A 160 0.46 -9.30 16.26
CA LYS A 160 1.26 -10.11 15.33
C LYS A 160 2.50 -10.68 16.00
N GLU A 161 3.17 -9.89 16.82
CA GLU A 161 4.36 -10.34 17.54
C GLU A 161 4.02 -11.45 18.53
N LYS A 162 2.96 -11.29 19.33
CA LYS A 162 2.44 -12.33 20.23
C LYS A 162 2.09 -13.62 19.48
N ALA A 163 1.34 -13.52 18.38
CA ALA A 163 0.99 -14.68 17.56
C ALA A 163 2.23 -15.40 16.98
N ASN A 164 3.26 -14.64 16.57
CA ASN A 164 4.52 -15.20 16.10
C ASN A 164 5.30 -15.91 17.22
N GLN A 165 5.33 -15.32 18.42
CA GLN A 165 5.97 -15.90 19.61
C GLN A 165 5.28 -17.22 20.00
N GLU A 166 3.95 -17.24 20.08
CA GLU A 166 3.18 -18.47 20.37
C GLU A 166 3.44 -19.57 19.33
N ARG A 167 3.43 -19.21 18.04
CA ARG A 167 3.75 -20.14 16.95
C ARG A 167 5.17 -20.70 17.09
N PHE A 168 6.13 -19.84 17.42
CA PHE A 168 7.51 -20.24 17.62
C PHE A 168 7.66 -21.18 18.83
N GLN A 169 7.03 -20.86 19.96
CA GLN A 169 7.02 -21.70 21.16
C GLN A 169 6.44 -23.08 20.88
N LYS A 170 5.25 -23.16 20.26
CA LYS A 170 4.64 -24.44 19.84
C LYS A 170 5.54 -25.26 18.92
N LEU A 171 6.23 -24.61 17.98
CA LEU A 171 7.18 -25.29 17.10
C LEU A 171 8.41 -25.81 17.84
N GLN A 172 8.93 -25.05 18.81
CA GLN A 172 10.06 -25.47 19.65
C GLN A 172 9.67 -26.66 20.54
N GLU A 173 8.50 -26.63 21.16
CA GLU A 173 7.97 -27.74 21.96
C GLU A 173 7.80 -29.00 21.11
N TYR A 174 7.22 -28.87 19.91
CA TYR A 174 7.10 -30.00 18.99
C TYR A 174 8.47 -30.59 18.63
N LYS A 175 9.46 -29.75 18.33
CA LYS A 175 10.84 -30.20 18.05
C LYS A 175 11.48 -30.89 19.25
N LYS A 176 11.30 -30.36 20.47
CA LYS A 176 11.79 -30.97 21.71
C LYS A 176 11.18 -32.36 21.91
N LYS A 177 9.85 -32.47 21.88
CA LYS A 177 9.13 -33.76 22.00
C LYS A 177 9.56 -34.76 20.94
N LYS A 178 9.70 -34.32 19.68
CA LYS A 178 10.19 -35.16 18.58
C LYS A 178 11.60 -35.68 18.85
N ASN A 179 12.51 -34.82 19.30
CA ASN A 179 13.89 -35.20 19.60
C ASN A 179 13.98 -36.16 20.80
N GLU A 180 13.21 -35.93 21.86
CA GLU A 180 13.13 -36.83 23.01
C GLU A 180 12.60 -38.21 22.61
N ARG A 181 11.52 -38.24 21.82
CA ARG A 181 10.97 -39.48 21.27
C ARG A 181 11.98 -40.20 20.39
N PHE A 182 12.69 -39.48 19.52
CA PHE A 182 13.76 -40.06 18.71
C PHE A 182 14.87 -40.65 19.58
N LYS A 183 15.35 -39.92 20.60
CA LYS A 183 16.35 -40.42 21.56
C LYS A 183 15.89 -41.70 22.27
N LYS A 184 14.62 -41.81 22.66
CA LYS A 184 14.07 -43.04 23.26
C LYS A 184 14.07 -44.20 22.25
N LEU A 185 13.63 -43.96 21.01
CA LEU A 185 13.52 -44.98 19.96
C LEU A 185 14.87 -45.42 19.37
N SER A 186 15.85 -44.52 19.31
CA SER A 186 17.16 -44.75 18.67
C SER A 186 18.17 -45.45 19.58
N LYS A 187 17.91 -45.51 20.90
CA LYS A 187 18.78 -46.19 21.87
C LYS A 187 18.87 -47.70 21.56
N LYS A 188 20.10 -48.20 21.54
CA LYS A 188 20.44 -49.60 21.31
C LYS A 188 21.35 -50.12 22.43
N THR A 189 21.30 -51.41 22.71
CA THR A 189 22.19 -52.11 23.63
C THR A 189 23.56 -52.30 22.99
N ARG A 190 24.57 -52.75 23.77
CA ARG A 190 25.92 -53.05 23.26
C ARG A 190 25.92 -54.07 22.12
N LYS A 191 24.93 -54.97 22.06
CA LYS A 191 24.72 -55.95 20.99
C LYS A 191 23.93 -55.40 19.79
N GLY A 192 23.64 -54.09 19.76
CA GLY A 192 22.91 -53.42 18.67
C GLY A 192 21.39 -53.61 18.69
N GLN A 193 20.85 -54.38 19.63
CA GLN A 193 19.40 -54.54 19.78
C GLN A 193 18.76 -53.27 20.33
N PRO A 194 17.52 -52.94 19.95
CA PRO A 194 16.83 -51.79 20.51
C PRO A 194 16.56 -51.96 22.00
N VAL A 195 16.74 -50.88 22.77
CA VAL A 195 16.37 -50.87 24.20
C VAL A 195 14.84 -50.83 24.31
N MET A 196 14.24 -51.84 24.93
CA MET A 196 12.78 -52.01 24.94
C MET A 196 12.04 -51.12 25.94
N THR A 197 12.67 -50.75 27.06
CA THR A 197 12.02 -49.99 28.15
C THR A 197 11.34 -48.71 27.65
N GLY A 198 12.09 -47.82 27.00
CA GLY A 198 11.54 -46.56 26.47
C GLY A 198 10.60 -46.73 25.28
N ARG A 199 10.65 -47.86 24.56
CA ARG A 199 9.72 -48.18 23.46
C ARG A 199 8.37 -48.65 23.99
N LEU A 200 8.39 -49.45 25.06
CA LEU A 200 7.19 -49.93 25.74
C LEU A 200 6.44 -48.77 26.42
N GLU A 201 7.14 -47.82 27.04
CA GLU A 201 6.53 -46.58 27.56
C GLU A 201 5.75 -45.81 26.49
N LEU A 202 6.37 -45.57 25.32
CA LEU A 202 5.73 -44.87 24.21
C LEU A 202 4.56 -45.65 23.61
N LEU A 203 4.61 -46.98 23.66
CA LEU A 203 3.51 -47.83 23.22
C LEU A 203 2.33 -47.74 24.20
N LEU A 204 2.61 -47.79 25.51
CA LEU A 204 1.61 -47.63 26.55
C LEU A 204 0.92 -46.27 26.46
N GLU A 205 1.70 -45.18 26.31
CA GLU A 205 1.17 -43.82 26.12
C GLU A 205 0.22 -43.75 24.91
N LYS A 206 0.59 -44.37 23.79
CA LYS A 206 -0.28 -44.44 22.61
C LYS A 206 -1.58 -45.20 22.85
N ILE A 207 -1.50 -46.36 23.52
CA ILE A 207 -2.68 -47.17 23.84
C ILE A 207 -3.62 -46.38 24.77
N GLN A 208 -3.07 -45.68 25.77
CA GLN A 208 -3.84 -44.83 26.68
C GLN A 208 -4.46 -43.62 25.96
N SER A 209 -3.74 -43.00 25.02
CA SER A 209 -4.26 -41.86 24.24
C SER A 209 -5.31 -42.24 23.19
N SER A 210 -5.37 -43.53 22.82
CA SER A 210 -6.30 -44.06 21.82
C SER A 210 -7.57 -44.64 22.44
N LYS A 211 -7.60 -44.81 23.76
CA LYS A 211 -8.82 -45.08 24.53
C LYS A 211 -9.55 -43.78 24.79
#